data_AF-A0A2D7ZIG5-F1
#
_entry.id   AF-A0A2D7ZIG5-F1
#
_cell.length_a   1.000
_cell.length_b   1.000
_cell.length_c   1.000
_cell.angle_alpha   90.00
_cell.angle_beta   90.00
_cell.angle_gamma   90.00
#
_symmetry.space_group_name_H-M   'P 1'
#
loop_
_entity.id
_entity.type
_entity.pdbx_description
1 polymer ?
#
loop_
_entity_poly.entity_id
_entity_poly.type
_entity_poly.pdbx_seq_one_letter_code
_entity_poly.pdbx_strand_id
1 'polypeptide(L)'
;MKFVAIISAVAAIAAAGSANAVEMKDIEYLQAVRCDALAGSSLIKADTTAIDALLRDQRYGRTPHIQERAKTERARAARQARSSDEAVQAEVRNEVASACQVWLGGEESVKAARAAAPSAD
;
A
#
# COMPACT_ATOMS: atom_id res chain seq x y z
N MET A 1 -35.37 24.85 -11.38
CA MET A 1 -35.55 23.38 -11.46
C MET A 1 -34.71 22.90 -12.64
N LYS A 2 -33.71 22.02 -12.56
CA LYS A 2 -33.48 20.85 -11.70
C LYS A 2 -31.96 20.74 -11.40
N PHE A 3 -31.61 20.53 -10.13
CA PHE A 3 -30.28 20.04 -9.76
C PHE A 3 -30.26 18.54 -10.01
N VAL A 4 -29.36 18.07 -10.88
CA VAL A 4 -29.13 16.64 -11.10
C VAL A 4 -28.24 16.16 -9.97
N ALA A 5 -28.86 15.56 -8.96
CA ALA A 5 -28.15 14.82 -7.93
C ALA A 5 -27.58 13.55 -8.57
N ILE A 6 -26.27 13.52 -8.77
CA ILE A 6 -25.55 12.29 -9.12
C ILE A 6 -25.57 11.44 -7.85
N ILE A 7 -26.40 10.40 -7.85
CA ILE A 7 -26.45 9.41 -6.78
C ILE A 7 -25.18 8.56 -6.91
N SER A 8 -24.18 8.86 -6.08
CA SER A 8 -23.03 8.00 -5.85
C SER A 8 -23.53 6.72 -5.17
N ALA A 9 -23.74 5.67 -5.94
CA ALA A 9 -23.99 4.34 -5.40
C ALA A 9 -22.67 3.83 -4.77
N VAL A 10 -22.45 4.14 -3.49
CA VAL A 10 -21.51 3.40 -2.66
C VAL A 10 -22.16 2.04 -2.43
N ALA A 11 -21.76 1.05 -3.23
CA ALA A 11 -22.05 -0.34 -2.94
C ALA A 11 -21.36 -0.66 -1.60
N ALA A 12 -22.14 -0.67 -0.52
CA ALA A 12 -21.72 -1.23 0.75
C ALA A 12 -21.53 -2.73 0.52
N ILE A 13 -20.29 -3.14 0.21
CA ILE A 13 -19.92 -4.55 0.20
C ILE A 13 -19.97 -4.99 1.66
N ALA A 14 -21.04 -5.69 2.01
CA ALA A 14 -21.09 -6.47 3.24
C ALA A 14 -19.99 -7.53 3.14
N ALA A 15 -18.84 -7.27 3.75
CA ALA A 15 -17.79 -8.26 3.95
C ALA A 15 -18.29 -9.28 4.99
N ALA A 16 -19.08 -10.26 4.52
CA ALA A 16 -19.33 -11.47 5.28
C ALA A 16 -17.98 -12.17 5.49
N GLY A 17 -17.58 -12.28 6.75
CA GLY A 17 -16.24 -12.65 7.16
C GLY A 17 -15.76 -13.98 6.60
N SER A 18 -14.56 -13.96 6.05
CA SER A 18 -13.57 -14.99 6.37
C SER A 18 -12.38 -14.30 7.00
N ALA A 19 -12.15 -14.56 8.29
CA ALA A 19 -10.99 -14.09 9.04
C ALA A 19 -9.72 -14.85 8.62
N ASN A 20 -9.46 -14.94 7.32
CA ASN A 20 -8.14 -15.31 6.84
C ASN A 20 -7.30 -14.04 6.95
N ALA A 21 -6.30 -14.07 7.83
CA ALA A 21 -5.25 -13.05 7.82
C ALA A 21 -4.65 -13.00 6.40
N VAL A 22 -4.41 -11.81 5.87
CA VAL A 22 -3.71 -11.69 4.57
C VAL A 22 -2.32 -12.27 4.75
N GLU A 23 -2.00 -13.34 4.02
CA GLU A 23 -0.60 -13.76 3.90
C GLU A 23 0.03 -13.05 2.70
N MET A 24 1.09 -12.28 2.94
CA MET A 24 1.88 -11.60 1.91
C MET A 24 3.07 -12.44 1.49
N LYS A 25 3.23 -12.63 0.18
CA LYS A 25 4.48 -13.11 -0.41
C LYS A 25 5.60 -12.11 -0.12
N ASP A 26 6.85 -12.59 -0.13
CA ASP A 26 8.01 -11.74 0.17
C ASP A 26 8.11 -10.51 -0.74
N ILE A 27 7.75 -10.64 -2.03
CA ILE A 27 7.75 -9.51 -2.96
C ILE A 27 6.69 -8.45 -2.59
N GLU A 28 5.50 -8.89 -2.17
CA GLU A 28 4.42 -7.99 -1.74
C GLU A 28 4.82 -7.27 -0.45
N TYR A 29 5.45 -7.98 0.48
CA TYR A 29 5.98 -7.38 1.72
C TYR A 29 7.03 -6.31 1.43
N LEU A 30 7.97 -6.58 0.52
CA LEU A 30 8.98 -5.58 0.12
C LEU A 30 8.36 -4.37 -0.59
N GLN A 31 7.33 -4.58 -1.42
CA GLN A 31 6.57 -3.50 -2.06
C GLN A 31 5.83 -2.65 -1.03
N ALA A 32 5.15 -3.26 -0.06
CA ALA A 32 4.48 -2.54 1.02
C ALA A 32 5.48 -1.75 1.87
N VAL A 33 6.66 -2.31 2.19
CA VAL A 33 7.72 -1.60 2.92
C VAL A 33 8.23 -0.38 2.14
N ARG A 34 8.37 -0.51 0.82
CA ARG A 34 8.72 0.62 -0.05
C ARG A 34 7.62 1.69 -0.01
N CYS A 35 6.36 1.30 -0.16
CA CYS A 35 5.23 2.21 -0.15
C CYS A 35 5.04 2.93 1.18
N ASP A 36 5.22 2.24 2.30
CA ASP A 36 5.25 2.80 3.65
C ASP A 36 6.30 3.91 3.76
N ALA A 37 7.52 3.62 3.33
CA ALA A 37 8.63 4.57 3.38
C ALA A 37 8.43 5.81 2.48
N LEU A 38 7.83 5.65 1.30
CA LEU A 38 7.51 6.76 0.41
C LEU A 38 6.35 7.60 0.96
N ALA A 39 5.30 6.94 1.44
CA ALA A 39 4.08 7.58 1.94
C ALA A 39 4.30 8.33 3.27
N GLY A 40 5.19 7.84 4.13
CA GLY A 40 5.59 8.49 5.37
C GLY A 40 6.65 9.60 5.21
N SER A 41 7.04 9.92 3.98
CA SER A 41 8.04 10.96 3.72
C SER A 41 7.45 12.37 3.84
N SER A 42 8.27 13.41 4.06
CA SER A 42 7.77 14.79 4.08
C SER A 42 7.22 15.28 2.73
N LEU A 43 7.55 14.58 1.64
CA LEU A 43 7.06 14.84 0.29
C LEU A 43 5.58 14.47 0.15
N ILE A 44 5.13 13.44 0.87
CA ILE A 44 3.80 12.83 0.76
C ILE A 44 3.14 12.92 2.14
N LYS A 45 2.01 13.63 2.26
CA LYS A 45 1.26 13.69 3.52
C LYS A 45 0.16 12.64 3.56
N ALA A 46 0.53 11.36 3.46
CA ALA A 46 -0.41 10.24 3.54
C ALA A 46 -0.48 9.67 4.96
N ASP A 47 -1.61 9.08 5.32
CA ASP A 47 -1.74 8.28 6.55
C ASP A 47 -1.11 6.89 6.33
N THR A 48 -0.13 6.53 7.16
CA THR A 48 0.56 5.23 7.09
C THR A 48 0.07 4.24 8.15
N THR A 49 -0.88 4.61 9.00
CA THR A 49 -1.27 3.80 10.17
C THR A 49 -1.68 2.37 9.79
N ALA A 50 -2.45 2.23 8.71
CA ALA A 50 -2.94 0.94 8.25
C ALA A 50 -1.85 0.07 7.63
N ILE A 51 -0.95 0.65 6.81
CA ILE A 51 0.18 -0.08 6.23
C ILE A 51 1.22 -0.46 7.29
N ASP A 52 1.44 0.39 8.30
CA ASP A 52 2.28 0.10 9.45
C ASP A 52 1.76 -1.09 10.27
N ALA A 53 0.45 -1.18 10.47
CA ALA A 53 -0.18 -2.33 11.13
C ALA A 53 0.01 -3.61 10.30
N LEU A 54 -0.28 -3.55 9.00
CA LEU A 54 -0.09 -4.67 8.08
C LEU A 54 1.36 -5.17 8.07
N LEU A 55 2.33 -4.28 7.92
CA LEU A 55 3.76 -4.64 7.91
C LEU A 55 4.23 -5.25 9.24
N ARG A 56 3.68 -4.79 10.37
CA ARG A 56 4.00 -5.35 11.68
C ARG A 56 3.50 -6.77 11.85
N ASP A 57 2.32 -7.09 11.36
CA ASP A 57 1.78 -8.45 11.36
C ASP A 57 2.60 -9.35 10.43
N GLN A 58 2.88 -8.85 9.23
CA GLN A 58 3.48 -9.63 8.17
C GLN A 58 4.98 -9.86 8.32
N ARG A 59 5.68 -9.19 9.24
CA ARG A 59 7.12 -9.38 9.45
C ARG A 59 7.44 -10.71 10.17
N TYR A 60 6.52 -11.24 10.94
CA TYR A 60 6.76 -12.43 11.77
C TYR A 60 6.91 -13.67 10.88
N GLY A 61 7.84 -14.55 11.22
CA GLY A 61 8.13 -15.76 10.43
C GLY A 61 8.94 -15.53 9.14
N ARG A 62 9.18 -14.29 8.73
CA ARG A 62 10.02 -14.00 7.55
C ARG A 62 11.49 -14.30 7.83
N THR A 63 12.16 -14.85 6.82
CA THR A 63 13.59 -15.16 6.89
C THR A 63 14.44 -13.90 7.16
N PRO A 64 15.60 -14.03 7.83
CA PRO A 64 16.48 -12.89 8.07
C PRO A 64 16.88 -12.13 6.80
N HIS A 65 17.03 -12.84 5.67
CA HIS A 65 17.35 -12.22 4.39
C HIS A 65 16.27 -11.24 3.94
N ILE A 66 14.99 -11.60 4.04
CA ILE A 66 13.88 -10.73 3.65
C ILE A 66 13.77 -9.52 4.57
N GLN A 67 14.03 -9.69 5.87
CA GLN A 67 14.06 -8.58 6.81
C GLN A 67 15.17 -7.57 6.47
N GLU A 68 16.36 -8.05 6.07
CA GLU A 68 17.46 -7.17 5.68
C GLU A 68 17.20 -6.47 4.34
N ARG A 69 16.62 -7.20 3.38
CA ARG A 69 16.13 -6.62 2.12
C ARG A 69 15.09 -5.52 2.40
N ALA A 70 14.16 -5.73 3.32
CA ALA A 70 13.17 -4.72 3.69
C ALA A 70 13.80 -3.45 4.27
N LYS A 71 14.81 -3.57 5.14
CA LYS A 71 15.56 -2.39 5.63
C LYS A 71 16.23 -1.63 4.48
N THR A 72 16.83 -2.37 3.55
CA THR A 72 17.49 -1.79 2.38
C THR A 72 16.50 -1.05 1.48
N GLU A 73 15.34 -1.65 1.19
CA GLU A 73 14.29 -1.02 0.37
C GLU A 73 13.70 0.21 1.06
N ARG A 74 13.44 0.14 2.37
CA ARG A 74 12.98 1.31 3.16
C ARG A 74 13.98 2.45 3.09
N ALA A 75 15.28 2.17 3.27
CA ALA A 75 16.32 3.19 3.18
C ALA A 75 16.45 3.77 1.76
N ARG A 76 16.30 2.94 0.73
CA ARG A 76 16.30 3.38 -0.68
C ARG A 76 15.12 4.30 -0.99
N ALA A 77 13.92 3.90 -0.61
CA ALA A 77 12.70 4.68 -0.77
C ALA A 77 12.80 6.03 -0.03
N ALA A 78 13.27 6.02 1.22
CA ALA A 78 13.49 7.25 1.98
C ALA A 78 14.50 8.20 1.31
N ARG A 79 15.56 7.66 0.66
CA ARG A 79 16.50 8.48 -0.12
C ARG A 79 15.84 9.08 -1.36
N GLN A 80 15.04 8.31 -2.09
CA GLN A 80 14.30 8.82 -3.27
C GLN A 80 13.34 9.94 -2.87
N ALA A 81 12.58 9.76 -1.79
CA ALA A 81 11.63 10.76 -1.32
C ALA A 81 12.29 12.05 -0.80
N ARG A 82 13.58 12.00 -0.41
CA ARG A 82 14.38 13.15 0.01
C ARG A 82 15.16 13.81 -1.14
N SER A 83 15.07 13.26 -2.34
CA SER A 83 15.74 13.83 -3.51
C SER A 83 15.27 15.27 -3.73
N SER A 84 16.19 16.17 -4.09
CA SER A 84 15.87 17.51 -4.56
C SER A 84 15.56 17.56 -6.06
N ASP A 85 15.75 16.45 -6.76
CA ASP A 85 15.42 16.32 -8.18
C ASP A 85 13.89 16.25 -8.37
N GLU A 86 13.33 17.21 -9.10
CA GLU A 86 11.89 17.33 -9.33
C GLU A 86 11.31 16.14 -10.11
N ALA A 87 12.07 15.55 -11.03
CA ALA A 87 11.63 14.39 -11.80
C ALA A 87 11.52 13.16 -10.89
N VAL A 88 12.50 12.95 -10.00
CA VAL A 88 12.44 11.88 -8.99
C VAL A 88 11.27 12.10 -8.04
N GLN A 89 11.02 13.33 -7.59
CA GLN A 89 9.87 13.62 -6.73
C GLN A 89 8.53 13.39 -7.45
N ALA A 90 8.43 13.71 -8.73
CA ALA A 90 7.25 13.44 -9.53
C ALA A 90 6.99 11.93 -9.66
N GLU A 91 8.04 11.13 -9.88
CA GLU A 91 7.96 9.68 -9.91
C GLU A 91 7.48 9.12 -8.56
N VAL A 92 8.05 9.59 -7.44
CA VAL A 92 7.61 9.17 -6.10
C VAL A 92 6.13 9.49 -5.87
N ARG A 93 5.68 10.70 -6.24
CA ARG A 93 4.27 11.09 -6.14
C ARG A 93 3.37 10.18 -6.97
N ASN A 94 3.78 9.86 -8.19
CA ASN A 94 3.02 8.97 -9.07
C ASN A 94 2.98 7.54 -8.54
N GLU A 95 4.10 7.02 -8.02
CA GLU A 95 4.16 5.69 -7.42
C GLU A 95 3.22 5.58 -6.22
N VAL A 96 3.24 6.58 -5.33
CA VAL A 96 2.34 6.62 -4.17
C VAL A 96 0.88 6.72 -4.63
N ALA A 97 0.58 7.61 -5.59
CA ALA A 97 -0.78 7.84 -6.08
C ALA A 97 -1.38 6.65 -6.87
N SER A 98 -0.54 5.72 -7.34
CA SER A 98 -0.97 4.56 -8.13
C SER A 98 -0.66 3.24 -7.41
N ALA A 99 0.56 2.74 -7.57
CA ALA A 99 0.97 1.42 -7.10
C ALA A 99 0.83 1.24 -5.59
N CYS A 100 1.02 2.29 -4.79
CA CYS A 100 0.95 2.16 -3.34
C CYS A 100 -0.46 2.16 -2.75
N GLN A 101 -1.48 2.59 -3.51
CA GLN A 101 -2.85 2.72 -2.99
C GLN A 101 -3.40 1.39 -2.45
N VAL A 102 -3.01 0.26 -3.07
CA VAL A 102 -3.41 -1.07 -2.60
C VAL A 102 -2.91 -1.37 -1.18
N TRP A 103 -1.75 -0.85 -0.78
CA TRP A 103 -1.13 -1.12 0.51
C TRP A 103 -1.53 -0.10 1.58
N LEU A 104 -1.80 1.15 1.19
CA LEU A 104 -2.07 2.25 2.13
C LEU A 104 -3.37 2.06 2.91
N GLY A 105 -4.36 1.35 2.36
CA GLY A 105 -5.56 0.95 3.10
C GLY A 105 -5.36 -0.27 4.02
N GLY A 106 -4.14 -0.75 4.19
CA GLY A 106 -3.81 -1.90 5.04
C GLY A 106 -4.41 -3.21 4.55
N GLU A 107 -4.64 -4.13 5.48
CA GLU A 107 -5.08 -5.50 5.19
C GLU A 107 -6.38 -5.57 4.37
N GLU A 108 -7.37 -4.75 4.73
CA GLU A 108 -8.68 -4.72 4.07
C GLU A 108 -8.57 -4.34 2.58
N SER A 109 -7.72 -3.35 2.27
CA SER A 109 -7.46 -2.91 0.90
C SER A 109 -6.76 -3.99 0.08
N VAL A 110 -5.81 -4.71 0.67
CA VAL A 110 -5.13 -5.84 0.00
C VAL A 110 -6.11 -6.98 -0.28
N LYS A 111 -6.99 -7.31 0.68
CA LYS A 111 -8.06 -8.31 0.48
C LYS A 111 -8.98 -7.90 -0.68
N ALA A 112 -9.45 -6.64 -0.67
CA ALA A 112 -10.33 -6.12 -1.71
C ALA A 112 -9.66 -6.16 -3.09
N ALA A 113 -8.39 -5.75 -3.19
CA ALA A 113 -7.65 -5.79 -4.45
C ALA A 113 -7.42 -7.21 -4.98
N ARG A 114 -7.15 -8.18 -4.09
CA ARG A 114 -7.03 -9.59 -4.48
C ARG A 114 -8.37 -10.19 -4.93
N ALA A 115 -9.47 -9.81 -4.28
CA ALA A 115 -10.81 -10.25 -4.67
C ALA A 115 -11.30 -9.63 -5.99
N ALA A 116 -10.81 -8.44 -6.34
CA ALA A 116 -11.15 -7.74 -7.58
C ALA A 116 -10.28 -8.17 -8.78
N ALA A 117 -9.20 -8.93 -8.58
CA ALA A 117 -8.42 -9.47 -9.67
C ALA A 117 -9.24 -10.53 -10.41
N PRO A 118 -9.51 -10.39 -11.73
CA PRO A 118 -10.24 -11.39 -12.48
C PRO A 118 -9.47 -12.71 -12.42
N SER A 119 -10.16 -13.81 -12.10
CA SER A 119 -9.59 -15.15 -12.24
C SER A 119 -9.16 -15.31 -13.70
N ALA A 120 -7.85 -15.39 -13.93
CA ALA A 120 -7.33 -15.88 -15.18
C ALA A 120 -7.52 -17.40 -15.19
N ASP A 121 -8.73 -17.82 -15.56
CA ASP A 121 -9.04 -19.19 -15.97
C ASP A 121 -8.69 -19.37 -17.46
#